data_AF-Q5TCI6-F1
#
_entry.id   AF-Q5TCI6-F1
#
_cell.length_a   1.000
_cell.length_b   1.000
_cell.length_c   1.000
_cell.angle_alpha   90.00
_cell.angle_beta   90.00
_cell.angle_gamma   90.00
#
_symmetry.space_group_name_H-M   'P 1'
#
loop_
_entity.id
_entity.type
_entity.pdbx_description
1 polymer ?
#
loop_
_entity_poly.entity_id
_entity_poly.type
_entity_poly.pdbx_seq_one_letter_code
_entity_poly.pdbx_strand_id
1 'polypeptide(L)'
;MALPALGLDPWSLLGLFLFQLLQLLLPTTTAGGGGQGPMPRVRYYAGDERRALSFFHQKGLQDFDTLLLSGDGNTLYVGAREAILALDIQDPGVPRLKNMIPWPASDRKKSECAFKKKSNETQCFNFIRVLVSYNVTHLYTCGTFAFSPACTFIELQDSYLLPISEDKVMEGKGQSPFDPAHKHTAVLVDGMLYSGTMNNFLGSEPILMRTLGSQPVLKTDNFLRWLHHDASFVAAIPSTQVVYFFFEETASEFDFFERLHTSRVARVCKNDVGGEKLLQKKWTTFLKAQLLCTQPGQLPFNVIRHAVLLPADSPTAPHIY
;
A
#
# COMPACT_ATOMS: atom_id res chain seq x y z
N MET A 1 -62.55 20.56 12.99
CA MET A 1 -62.29 19.72 11.80
C MET A 1 -61.70 18.41 12.26
N ALA A 2 -62.19 17.32 11.69
CA ALA A 2 -62.07 15.95 12.19
C ALA A 2 -60.66 15.35 12.09
N LEU A 3 -60.36 14.43 13.01
CA LEU A 3 -59.29 13.42 12.87
C LEU A 3 -59.70 12.41 11.78
N PRO A 4 -58.84 12.04 10.82
CA PRO A 4 -59.10 10.89 9.97
C PRO A 4 -58.65 9.61 10.69
N ALA A 5 -59.55 8.64 10.76
CA ALA A 5 -59.27 7.27 11.16
C ALA A 5 -58.48 6.56 10.04
N LEU A 6 -57.34 5.96 10.39
CA LEU A 6 -56.61 5.03 9.53
C LEU A 6 -57.38 3.70 9.49
N GLY A 7 -58.16 3.48 8.43
CA GLY A 7 -58.70 2.17 8.10
C GLY A 7 -57.58 1.27 7.56
N LEU A 8 -57.30 0.18 8.28
CA LEU A 8 -56.41 -0.88 7.80
C LEU A 8 -57.16 -1.72 6.75
N ASP A 9 -56.64 -1.73 5.53
CA ASP A 9 -57.23 -2.39 4.36
C ASP A 9 -57.16 -3.93 4.52
N PRO A 10 -58.24 -4.70 4.29
CA PRO A 10 -58.27 -6.16 4.47
C PRO A 10 -57.26 -6.93 3.61
N TRP A 11 -56.83 -6.35 2.49
CA TRP A 11 -55.82 -6.90 1.58
C TRP A 11 -54.41 -6.92 2.19
N SER A 12 -54.13 -6.00 3.11
CA SER A 12 -52.85 -5.91 3.82
C SER A 12 -52.63 -7.09 4.78
N LEU A 13 -53.71 -7.53 5.42
CA LEU A 13 -53.69 -8.66 6.37
C LEU A 13 -53.52 -10.00 5.64
N LEU A 14 -54.15 -10.17 4.47
CA LEU A 14 -53.92 -11.33 3.61
C LEU A 14 -52.48 -11.40 3.09
N GLY A 15 -51.90 -10.26 2.71
CA GLY A 15 -50.50 -10.17 2.28
C GLY A 15 -49.51 -10.54 3.38
N LEU A 16 -49.74 -10.09 4.62
CA LEU A 16 -48.93 -10.45 5.79
C LEU A 16 -49.05 -11.94 6.14
N PHE A 17 -50.26 -12.51 6.04
CA PHE A 17 -50.50 -13.92 6.34
C PHE A 17 -49.84 -14.84 5.30
N LEU A 18 -49.93 -14.49 4.01
CA LEU A 18 -49.27 -15.22 2.91
C LEU A 18 -47.74 -15.13 3.02
N PHE A 19 -47.19 -13.99 3.46
CA PHE A 19 -45.75 -13.83 3.69
C PHE A 19 -45.25 -14.68 4.87
N GLN A 20 -46.01 -14.74 5.97
CA GLN A 20 -45.69 -15.61 7.10
C GLN A 20 -45.80 -17.10 6.75
N LEU A 21 -46.80 -17.50 5.96
CA LEU A 21 -46.93 -18.88 5.49
C LEU A 21 -45.75 -19.29 4.59
N LEU A 22 -45.29 -18.37 3.73
CA LEU A 22 -44.12 -18.59 2.87
C LEU A 22 -42.82 -18.74 3.68
N GLN A 23 -42.70 -18.05 4.83
CA GLN A 23 -41.57 -18.23 5.75
C GLN A 23 -41.58 -19.58 6.49
N LEU A 24 -42.75 -20.20 6.68
CA LEU A 24 -42.92 -21.53 7.29
C LEU A 24 -42.65 -22.68 6.30
N LEU A 25 -42.67 -22.42 4.99
CA LEU A 25 -42.45 -23.40 3.92
C LEU A 25 -41.00 -23.45 3.40
N LEU A 26 -40.15 -22.52 3.85
CA LEU A 26 -38.71 -22.58 3.56
C LEU A 26 -38.09 -23.72 4.38
N PRO A 27 -37.48 -24.73 3.74
CA PRO A 27 -36.78 -25.78 4.48
C PRO A 27 -35.72 -25.10 5.35
N THR A 28 -35.72 -25.39 6.64
CA THR A 28 -34.61 -25.07 7.52
C THR A 28 -33.40 -25.81 6.96
N THR A 29 -32.61 -25.11 6.16
CA THR A 29 -31.27 -25.54 5.87
C THR A 29 -30.57 -25.59 7.21
N THR A 30 -30.44 -26.81 7.75
CA THR A 30 -29.40 -27.11 8.71
C THR A 30 -28.16 -26.50 8.13
N ALA A 31 -27.66 -25.43 8.76
CA ALA A 31 -26.39 -24.83 8.43
C ALA A 31 -25.34 -25.93 8.58
N GLY A 32 -25.11 -26.66 7.47
CA GLY A 32 -23.95 -27.51 7.31
C GLY A 32 -22.76 -26.63 7.57
N GLY A 33 -21.93 -27.05 8.55
CA GLY A 33 -20.88 -26.27 9.18
C GLY A 33 -20.19 -25.30 8.23
N GLY A 34 -20.67 -24.05 8.24
CA GLY A 34 -20.09 -22.97 7.46
C GLY A 34 -18.74 -22.61 8.07
N GLY A 35 -17.67 -23.10 7.44
CA GLY A 35 -16.33 -22.50 7.41
C GLY A 35 -15.88 -21.75 8.66
N GLN A 36 -15.94 -22.36 9.85
CA GLN A 36 -15.14 -21.88 10.95
C GLN A 36 -13.69 -22.18 10.59
N GLY A 37 -13.00 -21.18 10.03
CA GLY A 37 -11.55 -21.18 9.96
C GLY A 37 -10.98 -21.54 11.33
N PRO A 38 -9.77 -22.13 11.39
CA PRO A 38 -9.23 -22.65 12.64
C PRO A 38 -9.28 -21.56 13.72
N MET A 39 -9.99 -21.83 14.81
CA MET A 39 -10.00 -20.91 15.94
C MET A 39 -8.57 -20.81 16.48
N PRO A 40 -8.05 -19.60 16.79
CA PRO A 40 -6.75 -19.47 17.40
C PRO A 40 -6.66 -20.30 18.68
N ARG A 41 -5.66 -21.19 18.75
CA ARG A 41 -5.47 -22.12 19.88
C ARG A 41 -5.30 -21.39 21.20
N VAL A 42 -4.64 -20.24 21.17
CA VAL A 42 -4.43 -19.36 22.32
C VAL A 42 -4.78 -17.94 21.90
N ARG A 43 -5.50 -17.23 22.78
CA ARG A 43 -5.85 -15.81 22.60
C ARG A 43 -5.25 -15.03 23.76
N TYR A 44 -4.57 -13.95 23.44
CA TYR A 44 -4.07 -12.96 24.40
C TYR A 44 -4.86 -11.67 24.17
N TYR A 45 -5.37 -11.10 25.25
CA TYR A 45 -6.03 -9.80 25.19
C TYR A 45 -5.00 -8.67 25.37
N ALA A 46 -5.36 -7.46 24.96
CA ALA A 46 -4.52 -6.29 25.25
C ALA A 46 -4.34 -6.16 26.78
N GLY A 47 -3.09 -6.10 27.25
CA GLY A 47 -2.75 -6.10 28.67
C GLY A 47 -2.56 -7.48 29.31
N ASP A 48 -2.61 -8.58 28.54
CA ASP A 48 -2.32 -9.92 29.07
C ASP A 48 -0.83 -10.06 29.44
N GLU A 49 -0.55 -10.23 30.74
CA GLU A 49 0.81 -10.32 31.30
C GLU A 49 1.63 -11.50 30.74
N ARG A 50 0.96 -12.55 30.20
CA ARG A 50 1.64 -13.69 29.58
C ARG A 50 2.32 -13.34 28.27
N ARG A 51 1.95 -12.20 27.65
CA ARG A 51 2.57 -11.69 26.44
C ARG A 51 2.72 -10.18 26.54
N ALA A 52 3.83 -9.74 27.13
CA ALA A 52 4.20 -8.33 27.17
C ALA A 52 4.25 -7.75 25.74
N LEU A 53 3.49 -6.66 25.54
CA LEU A 53 3.50 -5.88 24.32
C LEU A 53 4.14 -4.53 24.60
N SER A 54 4.97 -4.11 23.67
CA SER A 54 5.74 -2.89 23.77
C SER A 54 5.18 -1.86 22.82
N PHE A 55 4.86 -0.70 23.37
CA PHE A 55 4.22 0.38 22.62
C PHE A 55 5.17 1.56 22.54
N PHE A 56 5.39 2.05 21.33
CA PHE A 56 5.99 3.34 21.10
C PHE A 56 4.88 4.37 20.86
N HIS A 57 4.97 5.52 21.53
CA HIS A 57 4.07 6.64 21.32
C HIS A 57 4.85 7.95 21.38
N GLN A 58 4.57 8.85 20.44
CA GLN A 58 5.11 10.21 20.43
C GLN A 58 3.95 11.19 20.33
N LYS A 59 3.83 12.11 21.30
CA LYS A 59 2.75 13.09 21.36
C LYS A 59 2.74 13.96 20.10
N GLY A 60 1.56 14.12 19.48
CA GLY A 60 1.36 14.96 18.30
C GLY A 60 1.71 14.28 16.97
N LEU A 61 2.19 13.03 17.00
CA LEU A 61 2.53 12.28 15.80
C LEU A 61 1.51 11.18 15.53
N GLN A 62 1.24 10.93 14.25
CA GLN A 62 0.24 9.98 13.75
C GLN A 62 0.77 9.27 12.50
N ASP A 63 0.07 8.21 12.05
CA ASP A 63 0.28 7.55 10.76
C ASP A 63 1.68 6.92 10.59
N PHE A 64 2.10 6.07 11.55
CA PHE A 64 3.36 5.33 11.54
C PHE A 64 3.35 4.16 10.54
N ASP A 65 3.20 4.47 9.25
CA ASP A 65 2.87 3.48 8.21
C ASP A 65 4.10 2.89 7.51
N THR A 66 5.26 3.56 7.55
CA THR A 66 6.46 3.14 6.81
C THR A 66 7.56 2.73 7.78
N LEU A 67 8.03 1.50 7.69
CA LEU A 67 9.04 0.93 8.59
C LEU A 67 10.25 0.44 7.80
N LEU A 68 11.46 0.79 8.26
CA LEU A 68 12.71 0.34 7.68
C LEU A 68 13.67 -0.07 8.80
N LEU A 69 14.04 -1.34 8.84
CA LEU A 69 15.07 -1.85 9.74
C LEU A 69 16.46 -1.50 9.21
N SER A 70 17.36 -1.02 10.07
CA SER A 70 18.76 -0.79 9.72
C SER A 70 19.49 -2.11 9.42
N GLY A 71 20.57 -2.05 8.64
CA GLY A 71 21.32 -3.25 8.24
C GLY A 71 21.96 -4.02 9.40
N ASP A 72 22.25 -3.33 10.51
CA ASP A 72 22.75 -3.93 11.76
C ASP A 72 21.64 -4.46 12.68
N GLY A 73 20.37 -4.22 12.35
CA GLY A 73 19.20 -4.65 13.13
C GLY A 73 18.93 -3.84 14.41
N ASN A 74 19.74 -2.82 14.70
CA ASN A 74 19.69 -2.09 15.97
C ASN A 74 18.76 -0.87 15.95
N THR A 75 18.46 -0.33 14.77
CA THR A 75 17.69 0.90 14.60
C THR A 75 16.50 0.64 13.69
N LEU A 76 15.30 1.02 14.14
CA LEU A 76 14.10 1.04 13.32
C LEU A 76 13.82 2.47 12.88
N TYR A 77 13.95 2.74 11.60
CA TYR A 77 13.53 3.99 11.00
C TYR A 77 12.03 3.95 10.69
N VAL A 78 11.32 5.01 11.07
CA VAL A 78 9.87 5.08 10.94
C VAL A 78 9.48 6.36 10.21
N GLY A 79 8.77 6.20 9.09
CA GLY A 79 8.10 7.30 8.39
C GLY A 79 6.70 7.49 8.95
N ALA A 80 6.42 8.69 9.44
CA ALA A 80 5.13 9.07 10.00
C ALA A 80 4.50 10.25 9.24
N ARG A 81 3.39 10.81 9.71
CA ARG A 81 2.89 12.09 9.18
C ARG A 81 3.81 13.24 9.62
N GLU A 82 4.37 13.96 8.65
CA GLU A 82 5.25 15.13 8.80
C GLU A 82 6.58 14.90 9.53
N ALA A 83 6.95 13.66 9.83
CA ALA A 83 8.21 13.37 10.51
C ALA A 83 8.79 12.00 10.15
N ILE A 84 10.08 11.87 10.39
CA ILE A 84 10.82 10.62 10.27
C ILE A 84 11.57 10.41 11.58
N LEU A 85 11.45 9.22 12.17
CA LEU A 85 12.03 8.86 13.46
C LEU A 85 13.09 7.78 13.28
N ALA A 86 14.10 7.79 14.16
CA ALA A 86 14.98 6.67 14.41
C ALA A 86 14.73 6.16 15.83
N LEU A 87 14.35 4.89 15.94
CA LEU A 87 14.11 4.21 17.21
C LEU A 87 15.24 3.20 17.47
N ASP A 88 15.84 3.26 18.66
CA ASP A 88 16.70 2.19 19.17
C ASP A 88 15.83 1.00 19.56
N ILE A 89 16.17 -0.17 19.05
CA ILE A 89 15.44 -1.43 19.30
C ILE A 89 16.37 -2.55 19.78
N GLN A 90 17.59 -2.23 20.23
CA GLN A 90 18.54 -3.20 20.78
C GLN A 90 17.98 -3.92 22.01
N ASP A 91 17.27 -3.20 22.88
CA ASP A 91 16.56 -3.76 24.03
C ASP A 91 15.21 -4.33 23.56
N PRO A 92 15.04 -5.67 23.48
CA PRO A 92 13.83 -6.26 22.94
C PRO A 92 12.62 -5.80 23.74
N GLY A 93 11.63 -5.26 23.02
CA GLY A 93 10.41 -4.76 23.66
C GLY A 93 10.54 -3.41 24.36
N VAL A 94 11.59 -2.63 24.12
CA VAL A 94 11.65 -1.24 24.61
C VAL A 94 12.15 -0.32 23.50
N PRO A 95 11.32 -0.02 22.47
CA PRO A 95 11.72 0.94 21.44
C PRO A 95 11.92 2.32 22.06
N ARG A 96 13.12 2.90 21.94
CA ARG A 96 13.46 4.23 22.46
C ARG A 96 13.74 5.20 21.33
N LEU A 97 13.20 6.42 21.41
CA LEU A 97 13.49 7.45 20.42
C LEU A 97 14.97 7.86 20.50
N LYS A 98 15.75 7.63 19.43
CA LYS A 98 17.11 8.18 19.28
C LYS A 98 17.01 9.64 18.85
N ASN A 99 16.38 9.88 17.71
CA ASN A 99 16.07 11.22 17.22
C ASN A 99 14.91 11.20 16.21
N MET A 100 14.43 12.40 15.88
CA MET A 100 13.36 12.62 14.92
C MET A 100 13.66 13.91 14.15
N ILE A 101 13.38 13.90 12.86
CA ILE A 101 13.44 15.09 12.01
C ILE A 101 12.04 15.44 11.48
N PRO A 102 11.61 16.71 11.55
CA PRO A 102 10.39 17.15 10.90
C PRO A 102 10.61 17.26 9.39
N TRP A 103 9.61 16.86 8.62
CA TRP A 103 9.54 17.09 7.18
C TRP A 103 8.09 17.38 6.73
N PRO A 104 7.49 18.48 7.21
CA PRO A 104 6.14 18.88 6.82
C PRO A 104 6.11 19.40 5.37
N ALA A 105 4.92 19.37 4.76
CA ALA A 105 4.70 20.12 3.52
C ALA A 105 4.72 21.63 3.81
N SER A 106 5.25 22.44 2.89
CA SER A 106 5.29 23.89 3.07
C SER A 106 3.88 24.51 3.12
N ASP A 107 3.71 25.65 3.79
CA ASP A 107 2.40 26.31 3.93
C ASP A 107 1.77 26.65 2.58
N ARG A 108 2.61 26.99 1.59
CA ARG A 108 2.18 27.18 0.21
C ARG A 108 1.57 25.90 -0.37
N LYS A 109 2.22 24.74 -0.18
CA LYS A 109 1.71 23.45 -0.67
C LYS A 109 0.45 23.01 0.05
N LYS A 110 0.36 23.23 1.36
CA LYS A 110 -0.87 23.01 2.14
C LYS A 110 -2.02 23.87 1.63
N SER A 111 -1.77 25.15 1.36
CA SER A 111 -2.76 26.07 0.79
C SER A 111 -3.21 25.67 -0.62
N GLU A 112 -2.27 25.27 -1.49
CA GLU A 112 -2.57 24.75 -2.84
C GLU A 112 -3.40 23.45 -2.77
N CYS A 113 -3.13 22.57 -1.80
CA CYS A 113 -3.89 21.36 -1.55
C CYS A 113 -5.33 21.66 -1.09
N ALA A 114 -5.48 22.57 -0.13
CA ALA A 114 -6.78 23.03 0.37
C ALA A 114 -7.63 23.67 -0.73
N PHE A 115 -7.00 24.49 -1.58
CA PHE A 115 -7.65 25.13 -2.73
C PHE A 115 -8.22 24.10 -3.71
N LYS A 116 -7.57 22.93 -3.84
CA LYS A 116 -8.06 21.78 -4.60
C LYS A 116 -9.10 20.92 -3.84
N LYS A 117 -9.71 21.47 -2.78
CA LYS A 117 -10.78 20.86 -1.97
C LYS A 117 -10.39 19.58 -1.23
N LYS A 118 -9.10 19.40 -0.93
CA LYS A 118 -8.64 18.32 -0.03
C LYS A 118 -8.66 18.80 1.42
N SER A 119 -8.82 17.88 2.37
CA SER A 119 -8.97 18.22 3.79
C SER A 119 -7.67 18.71 4.41
N ASN A 120 -7.71 19.88 5.06
CA ASN A 120 -6.61 20.42 5.87
C ASN A 120 -6.37 19.65 7.17
N GLU A 121 -7.36 18.88 7.64
CA GLU A 121 -7.29 18.16 8.90
C GLU A 121 -6.78 16.73 8.72
N THR A 122 -6.91 16.17 7.52
CA THR A 122 -6.61 14.74 7.29
C THR A 122 -5.79 14.43 6.05
N GLN A 123 -5.66 15.32 5.07
CA GLN A 123 -5.00 14.97 3.80
C GLN A 123 -3.88 15.93 3.35
N CYS A 124 -3.97 17.22 3.68
CA CYS A 124 -2.98 18.23 3.28
C CYS A 124 -1.74 18.25 4.20
N PHE A 125 -1.14 17.08 4.42
CA PHE A 125 0.12 16.90 5.14
C PHE A 125 1.12 16.13 4.27
N ASN A 126 2.37 16.07 4.73
CA ASN A 126 3.32 15.13 4.17
C ASN A 126 3.20 13.78 4.89
N PHE A 127 2.73 12.76 4.20
CA PHE A 127 2.76 11.38 4.71
C PHE A 127 3.95 10.67 4.09
N ILE A 128 4.84 10.12 4.90
CA ILE A 128 5.99 9.35 4.39
C ILE A 128 5.49 8.01 3.86
N ARG A 129 5.88 7.70 2.61
CA ARG A 129 5.39 6.55 1.84
C ARG A 129 6.54 5.69 1.29
N VAL A 130 7.72 6.28 1.11
CA VAL A 130 8.94 5.55 0.75
C VAL A 130 9.99 5.87 1.78
N LEU A 131 10.61 4.85 2.34
CA LEU A 131 11.78 4.97 3.22
C LEU A 131 12.67 3.75 2.97
N VAL A 132 13.79 3.95 2.30
CA VAL A 132 14.70 2.87 1.90
C VAL A 132 16.15 3.25 2.23
N SER A 133 16.98 2.26 2.53
CA SER A 133 18.43 2.46 2.68
C SER A 133 19.03 2.68 1.29
N TYR A 134 19.61 3.87 1.05
CA TYR A 134 20.27 4.18 -0.23
C TYR A 134 21.69 3.65 -0.26
N ASN A 135 22.42 3.91 0.82
CA ASN A 135 23.72 3.35 1.10
C ASN A 135 23.95 3.35 2.62
N VAL A 136 25.18 3.13 3.07
CA VAL A 136 25.53 3.10 4.50
C VAL A 136 25.32 4.46 5.19
N THR A 137 25.48 5.56 4.45
CA THR A 137 25.46 6.92 5.00
C THR A 137 24.18 7.69 4.70
N HIS A 138 23.29 7.17 3.85
CA HIS A 138 22.10 7.87 3.39
C HIS A 138 20.88 6.95 3.31
N LEU A 139 19.75 7.48 3.74
CA LEU A 139 18.43 6.97 3.38
C LEU A 139 17.88 7.78 2.19
N TYR A 140 16.98 7.16 1.43
CA TYR A 140 16.14 7.86 0.47
C TYR A 140 14.69 7.79 0.92
N THR A 141 14.01 8.93 0.93
CA THR A 141 12.64 9.04 1.39
C THR A 141 11.77 9.81 0.41
N CYS A 142 10.49 9.43 0.33
CA CYS A 142 9.46 10.19 -0.39
C CYS A 142 8.17 10.24 0.42
N GLY A 143 7.41 11.32 0.23
CA GLY A 143 6.10 11.46 0.82
C GLY A 143 5.11 12.19 -0.06
N THR A 144 3.83 12.19 0.34
CA THR A 144 2.72 12.79 -0.40
C THR A 144 2.83 14.32 -0.52
N PHE A 145 3.53 14.94 0.43
CA PHE A 145 3.85 16.37 0.50
C PHE A 145 2.66 17.27 0.13
N ALA A 146 1.50 17.03 0.76
CA ALA A 146 0.21 17.68 0.50
C ALA A 146 -0.22 17.62 -0.99
N PHE A 147 -0.38 16.41 -1.53
CA PHE A 147 -0.72 16.18 -2.95
C PHE A 147 0.27 16.83 -3.92
N SER A 148 1.55 16.89 -3.55
CA SER A 148 2.63 17.37 -4.40
C SER A 148 3.88 16.53 -4.14
N PRO A 149 3.85 15.21 -4.43
CA PRO A 149 4.83 14.25 -3.96
C PRO A 149 6.26 14.73 -4.09
N ALA A 150 7.05 14.54 -3.04
CA ALA A 150 8.42 15.02 -2.95
C ALA A 150 9.33 13.93 -2.39
N CYS A 151 10.60 13.96 -2.77
CA CYS A 151 11.62 13.03 -2.32
C CYS A 151 12.88 13.77 -1.87
N THR A 152 13.69 13.15 -1.01
CA THR A 152 15.00 13.68 -0.60
C THR A 152 15.91 12.55 -0.08
N PHE A 153 17.19 12.86 0.03
CA PHE A 153 18.15 12.02 0.74
C PHE A 153 18.30 12.50 2.19
N ILE A 154 18.37 11.57 3.13
CA ILE A 154 18.66 11.87 4.54
C ILE A 154 20.03 11.31 4.85
N GLU A 155 20.95 12.19 5.23
CA GLU A 155 22.27 11.79 5.70
C GLU A 155 22.16 11.20 7.12
N LEU A 156 22.96 10.16 7.36
CA LEU A 156 23.06 9.46 8.62
C LEU A 156 24.40 9.74 9.27
N GLN A 157 24.38 10.07 10.55
CA GLN A 157 25.57 10.16 11.40
C GLN A 157 25.38 9.21 12.59
N ASP A 158 26.12 8.11 12.65
CA ASP A 158 25.98 7.09 13.71
C ASP A 158 24.53 6.60 13.90
N SER A 159 23.84 6.34 12.78
CA SER A 159 22.42 6.00 12.69
C SER A 159 21.43 7.13 13.07
N TYR A 160 21.90 8.32 13.45
CA TYR A 160 21.06 9.51 13.63
C TYR A 160 20.68 10.14 12.30
N LEU A 161 19.40 10.53 12.18
CA LEU A 161 18.88 11.27 11.03
C LEU A 161 19.35 12.73 11.07
N LEU A 162 20.08 13.20 10.06
CA LEU A 162 20.40 14.63 9.92
C LEU A 162 19.23 15.40 9.31
N PRO A 163 19.07 16.71 9.63
CA PRO A 163 17.99 17.53 9.09
C PRO A 163 17.98 17.57 7.56
N ILE A 164 16.77 17.55 6.98
CA ILE A 164 16.59 17.67 5.54
C ILE A 164 16.78 19.13 5.13
N SER A 165 17.63 19.35 4.13
CA SER A 165 17.81 20.66 3.52
C SER A 165 16.81 20.88 2.38
N GLU A 166 16.15 22.03 2.34
CA GLU A 166 15.09 22.33 1.36
C GLU A 166 15.58 22.32 -0.10
N ASP A 167 16.84 22.72 -0.33
CA ASP A 167 17.49 22.72 -1.65
C ASP A 167 17.72 21.30 -2.21
N LYS A 168 17.72 20.28 -1.34
CA LYS A 168 17.86 18.87 -1.73
C LYS A 168 16.52 18.18 -2.04
N VAL A 169 15.39 18.86 -1.84
CA VAL A 169 14.06 18.30 -2.09
C VAL A 169 13.78 18.26 -3.60
N MET A 170 13.40 17.07 -4.08
CA MET A 170 13.15 16.79 -5.50
C MET A 170 11.68 16.40 -5.74
N GLU A 171 11.24 16.48 -7.00
CA GLU A 171 9.91 15.99 -7.40
C GLU A 171 9.80 14.47 -7.20
N GLY A 172 8.78 14.04 -6.45
CA GLY A 172 8.51 12.64 -6.12
C GLY A 172 7.40 11.99 -6.93
N LYS A 173 6.97 12.63 -8.03
CA LYS A 173 5.91 12.13 -8.91
C LYS A 173 6.28 10.75 -9.46
N GLY A 174 5.37 9.78 -9.27
CA GLY A 174 5.59 8.39 -9.65
C GLY A 174 6.43 7.56 -8.68
N GLN A 175 7.08 8.20 -7.69
CA GLN A 175 7.82 7.54 -6.61
C GLN A 175 7.00 7.45 -5.33
N SER A 176 6.14 8.45 -5.07
CA SER A 176 5.18 8.48 -3.96
C SER A 176 3.79 8.86 -4.49
N PRO A 177 2.70 8.34 -3.89
CA PRO A 177 1.34 8.75 -4.26
C PRO A 177 1.08 10.22 -3.91
N PHE A 178 0.11 10.83 -4.60
CA PHE A 178 -0.43 12.15 -4.26
C PHE A 178 -1.37 12.08 -3.06
N ASP A 179 -2.32 11.14 -3.09
CA ASP A 179 -3.30 10.93 -2.03
C ASP A 179 -2.75 9.94 -0.99
N PRO A 180 -2.78 10.26 0.31
CA PRO A 180 -2.35 9.32 1.35
C PRO A 180 -3.15 8.02 1.39
N ALA A 181 -4.36 7.97 0.82
CA ALA A 181 -5.17 6.75 0.76
C ALA A 181 -4.75 5.76 -0.33
N HIS A 182 -3.93 6.19 -1.31
CA HIS A 182 -3.50 5.30 -2.38
C HIS A 182 -2.40 4.34 -1.90
N LYS A 183 -2.61 3.05 -2.18
CA LYS A 183 -1.58 2.04 -1.97
C LYS A 183 -0.39 2.30 -2.90
N HIS A 184 0.78 1.91 -2.41
CA HIS A 184 2.03 2.13 -3.08
C HIS A 184 3.01 1.04 -2.66
N THR A 185 4.06 0.87 -3.44
CA THR A 185 5.19 0.01 -3.09
C THR A 185 6.47 0.60 -3.66
N ALA A 186 7.59 0.37 -2.98
CA ALA A 186 8.90 0.77 -3.47
C ALA A 186 9.97 -0.18 -2.94
N VAL A 187 10.99 -0.44 -3.77
CA VAL A 187 12.20 -1.17 -3.38
C VAL A 187 13.41 -0.55 -4.06
N LEU A 188 14.50 -0.41 -3.31
CA LEU A 188 15.78 0.02 -3.85
C LEU A 188 16.64 -1.20 -4.17
N VAL A 189 17.16 -1.26 -5.39
CA VAL A 189 17.97 -2.37 -5.89
C VAL A 189 19.07 -1.79 -6.75
N ASP A 190 20.33 -2.14 -6.45
CA ASP A 190 21.50 -1.71 -7.22
C ASP A 190 21.57 -0.17 -7.41
N GLY A 191 21.18 0.59 -6.37
CA GLY A 191 21.14 2.05 -6.38
C GLY A 191 19.97 2.68 -7.17
N MET A 192 19.05 1.86 -7.70
CA MET A 192 17.87 2.29 -8.46
C MET A 192 16.59 2.03 -7.66
N LEU A 193 15.67 2.98 -7.67
CA LEU A 193 14.39 2.85 -6.99
C LEU A 193 13.32 2.35 -7.95
N TYR A 194 12.76 1.20 -7.65
CA TYR A 194 11.59 0.63 -8.33
C TYR A 194 10.35 0.97 -7.52
N SER A 195 9.39 1.66 -8.11
CA SER A 195 8.19 2.14 -7.42
C SER A 195 6.93 1.82 -8.21
N GLY A 196 5.84 1.54 -7.48
CA GLY A 196 4.51 1.32 -8.02
C GLY A 196 3.50 2.16 -7.24
N THR A 197 2.82 3.09 -7.90
CA THR A 197 1.89 4.03 -7.26
C THR A 197 0.96 4.71 -8.28
N MET A 198 0.18 5.70 -7.84
CA MET A 198 -0.58 6.61 -8.69
C MET A 198 0.24 7.86 -9.05
N ASN A 199 0.35 8.13 -10.36
CA ASN A 199 1.18 9.18 -10.95
C ASN A 199 0.50 10.55 -11.04
N ASN A 200 -0.79 10.66 -10.76
CA ASN A 200 -1.53 11.91 -10.89
C ASN A 200 -2.35 12.24 -9.64
N PHE A 201 -2.79 13.50 -9.56
CA PHE A 201 -3.59 14.00 -8.45
C PHE A 201 -4.93 13.26 -8.28
N LEU A 202 -5.53 12.82 -9.39
CA LEU A 202 -6.85 12.18 -9.41
C LEU A 202 -6.84 10.70 -9.00
N GLY A 203 -5.68 10.04 -9.01
CA GLY A 203 -5.60 8.61 -8.70
C GLY A 203 -6.04 7.69 -9.83
N SER A 204 -5.88 8.12 -11.09
CA SER A 204 -6.35 7.38 -12.28
C SER A 204 -5.24 6.96 -13.23
N GLU A 205 -3.99 7.34 -12.94
CA GLU A 205 -2.82 6.98 -13.74
C GLU A 205 -1.85 6.13 -12.91
N PRO A 206 -2.06 4.81 -12.81
CA PRO A 206 -1.09 3.95 -12.14
C PRO A 206 0.21 3.88 -12.94
N ILE A 207 1.32 3.77 -12.23
CA ILE A 207 2.65 3.75 -12.82
C ILE A 207 3.53 2.72 -12.12
N LEU A 208 4.30 1.97 -12.90
CA LEU A 208 5.52 1.30 -12.41
C LEU A 208 6.72 2.03 -13.00
N MET A 209 7.59 2.54 -12.14
CA MET A 209 8.69 3.43 -12.51
C MET A 209 10.00 2.95 -11.89
N ARG A 210 11.11 3.13 -12.64
CA ARG A 210 12.47 3.05 -12.10
C ARG A 210 13.13 4.42 -12.20
N THR A 211 13.54 4.94 -11.05
CA THR A 211 14.29 6.20 -10.89
C THR A 211 15.64 5.95 -10.23
N LEU A 212 16.41 7.02 -10.04
CA LEU A 212 17.75 6.99 -9.46
C LEU A 212 18.74 6.14 -10.28
N GLY A 213 19.97 6.06 -9.79
CA GLY A 213 21.06 5.35 -10.44
C GLY A 213 21.52 6.01 -11.75
N SER A 214 22.40 5.30 -12.46
CA SER A 214 22.97 5.73 -13.75
C SER A 214 22.14 5.32 -14.95
N GLN A 215 21.17 4.41 -14.77
CA GLN A 215 20.34 3.90 -15.85
C GLN A 215 19.25 4.91 -16.24
N PRO A 216 18.74 4.86 -17.49
CA PRO A 216 17.61 5.69 -17.88
C PRO A 216 16.39 5.44 -16.98
N VAL A 217 15.68 6.52 -16.70
CA VAL A 217 14.37 6.46 -16.04
C VAL A 217 13.39 5.74 -16.96
N LEU A 218 12.83 4.63 -16.49
CA LEU A 218 11.84 3.84 -17.21
C LEU A 218 10.51 3.85 -16.49
N LYS A 219 9.42 3.81 -17.27
CA LYS A 219 8.06 3.73 -16.72
C LYS A 219 7.11 2.93 -17.60
N THR A 220 5.99 2.52 -17.05
CA THR A 220 4.87 1.95 -17.82
C THR A 220 4.29 2.98 -18.79
N ASP A 221 3.61 2.48 -19.82
CA ASP A 221 2.92 3.32 -20.78
C ASP A 221 1.41 3.40 -20.51
N ASN A 222 0.88 4.61 -20.37
CA ASN A 222 -0.53 4.84 -20.11
C ASN A 222 -1.41 4.67 -21.36
N PHE A 223 -0.86 4.92 -22.55
CA PHE A 223 -1.61 4.82 -23.81
C PHE A 223 -1.83 3.35 -24.19
N LEU A 224 -0.81 2.52 -24.01
CA LEU A 224 -0.88 1.07 -24.25
C LEU A 224 -1.66 0.31 -23.17
N ARG A 225 -2.18 1.00 -22.13
CA ARG A 225 -3.00 0.44 -21.05
C ARG A 225 -2.40 -0.82 -20.41
N TRP A 226 -1.10 -0.81 -20.16
CA TRP A 226 -0.41 -1.95 -19.53
C TRP A 226 -0.95 -2.26 -18.13
N LEU A 227 -1.46 -1.23 -17.46
CA LEU A 227 -2.13 -1.30 -16.17
C LEU A 227 -3.53 -0.72 -16.34
N HIS A 228 -4.53 -1.36 -15.73
CA HIS A 228 -5.86 -0.78 -15.67
C HIS A 228 -5.86 0.44 -14.73
N HIS A 229 -6.72 1.45 -14.97
CA HIS A 229 -6.68 2.75 -14.30
C HIS A 229 -6.86 2.74 -12.77
N ASP A 230 -7.35 1.62 -12.22
CA ASP A 230 -7.57 1.39 -10.80
C ASP A 230 -6.54 0.45 -10.16
N ALA A 231 -5.42 0.18 -10.85
CA ALA A 231 -4.39 -0.72 -10.34
C ALA A 231 -3.84 -0.23 -8.98
N SER A 232 -3.74 -1.14 -8.02
CA SER A 232 -3.40 -0.86 -6.63
C SER A 232 -2.29 -1.78 -6.15
N PHE A 233 -1.11 -1.20 -5.88
CA PHE A 233 0.13 -1.94 -5.64
C PHE A 233 0.28 -2.34 -4.18
N VAL A 234 0.79 -3.55 -3.94
CA VAL A 234 0.96 -4.08 -2.57
C VAL A 234 2.41 -4.45 -2.23
N ALA A 235 3.22 -4.87 -3.20
CA ALA A 235 4.62 -5.23 -2.94
C ALA A 235 5.49 -5.14 -4.21
N ALA A 236 6.77 -4.87 -4.01
CA ALA A 236 7.82 -5.01 -5.00
C ALA A 236 8.93 -5.89 -4.41
N ILE A 237 9.25 -6.99 -5.07
CA ILE A 237 10.17 -8.01 -4.57
C ILE A 237 11.29 -8.22 -5.59
N PRO A 238 12.54 -7.89 -5.23
CA PRO A 238 13.67 -8.10 -6.12
C PRO A 238 14.07 -9.57 -6.16
N SER A 239 14.44 -10.04 -7.35
CA SER A 239 15.12 -11.32 -7.58
C SER A 239 16.53 -11.05 -8.12
N THR A 240 17.20 -12.06 -8.67
CA THR A 240 18.56 -11.92 -9.24
C THR A 240 18.54 -10.99 -10.45
N GLN A 241 17.67 -11.26 -11.44
CA GLN A 241 17.66 -10.55 -12.74
C GLN A 241 16.46 -9.63 -12.94
N VAL A 242 15.41 -9.80 -12.14
CA VAL A 242 14.12 -9.11 -12.31
C VAL A 242 13.66 -8.51 -11.00
N VAL A 243 12.75 -7.53 -11.09
CA VAL A 243 11.95 -7.05 -9.98
C VAL A 243 10.51 -7.44 -10.25
N TYR A 244 9.88 -8.13 -9.29
CA TYR A 244 8.48 -8.49 -9.34
C TYR A 244 7.63 -7.42 -8.67
N PHE A 245 6.47 -7.12 -9.25
CA PHE A 245 5.47 -6.23 -8.67
C PHE A 245 4.17 -6.98 -8.47
N PHE A 246 3.59 -6.83 -7.29
CA PHE A 246 2.33 -7.45 -6.88
C PHE A 246 1.29 -6.37 -6.71
N PHE A 247 0.13 -6.55 -7.33
CA PHE A 247 -0.95 -5.56 -7.33
C PHE A 247 -2.30 -6.21 -7.65
N GLU A 248 -3.37 -5.49 -7.39
CA GLU A 248 -4.71 -5.79 -7.89
C GLU A 248 -5.10 -4.79 -8.97
N GLU A 249 -5.93 -5.19 -9.93
CA GLU A 249 -6.51 -4.30 -10.95
C GLU A 249 -7.84 -4.89 -11.45
N THR A 250 -8.69 -4.10 -12.11
CA THR A 250 -9.84 -4.69 -12.84
C THR A 250 -9.34 -5.55 -14.02
N ALA A 251 -9.82 -6.79 -14.08
CA ALA A 251 -9.50 -7.74 -15.15
C ALA A 251 -10.17 -7.32 -16.46
N SER A 252 -9.38 -7.00 -17.47
CA SER A 252 -9.87 -6.56 -18.79
C SER A 252 -10.14 -7.74 -19.72
N GLU A 253 -9.68 -8.94 -19.37
CA GLU A 253 -9.89 -10.18 -20.11
C GLU A 253 -11.23 -10.86 -19.81
N PHE A 254 -11.94 -10.44 -18.77
CA PHE A 254 -13.25 -10.97 -18.39
C PHE A 254 -14.31 -9.88 -18.63
N ASP A 255 -15.31 -10.20 -19.44
CA ASP A 255 -16.51 -9.38 -19.58
C ASP A 255 -17.57 -9.91 -18.61
N PHE A 256 -17.76 -9.20 -17.50
CA PHE A 256 -18.68 -9.57 -16.43
C PHE A 256 -19.59 -8.39 -16.13
N PHE A 257 -20.82 -8.66 -15.65
CA PHE A 257 -21.81 -7.61 -15.37
C PHE A 257 -21.32 -6.57 -14.35
N GLU A 258 -20.40 -6.98 -13.47
CA GLU A 258 -19.70 -6.13 -12.51
C GLU A 258 -18.19 -6.18 -12.74
N ARG A 259 -17.48 -5.14 -12.30
CA ARG A 259 -16.01 -5.07 -12.40
C ARG A 259 -15.38 -6.18 -11.56
N LEU A 260 -14.75 -7.14 -12.24
CA LEU A 260 -14.01 -8.20 -11.58
C LEU A 260 -12.57 -7.75 -11.30
N HIS A 261 -12.24 -7.49 -10.04
CA HIS A 261 -10.85 -7.29 -9.64
C HIS A 261 -10.08 -8.61 -9.69
N THR A 262 -8.80 -8.55 -10.06
CA THR A 262 -7.92 -9.71 -10.01
C THR A 262 -6.53 -9.34 -9.53
N SER A 263 -5.89 -10.30 -8.87
CA SER A 263 -4.53 -10.19 -8.38
C SER A 263 -3.55 -10.47 -9.51
N ARG A 264 -2.48 -9.70 -9.56
CA ARG A 264 -1.46 -9.76 -10.61
C ARG A 264 -0.07 -9.85 -10.01
N VAL A 265 0.78 -10.56 -10.72
CA VAL A 265 2.23 -10.42 -10.64
C VAL A 265 2.72 -9.86 -11.97
N ALA A 266 3.53 -8.81 -11.92
CA ALA A 266 4.30 -8.36 -13.05
C ALA A 266 5.79 -8.49 -12.79
N ARG A 267 6.60 -8.47 -13.84
CA ARG A 267 8.06 -8.42 -13.76
C ARG A 267 8.62 -7.40 -14.73
N VAL A 268 9.78 -6.86 -14.38
CA VAL A 268 10.67 -6.10 -15.28
C VAL A 268 12.11 -6.56 -15.07
N CYS A 269 12.93 -6.55 -16.11
CA CYS A 269 14.35 -6.88 -16.01
C CYS A 269 15.14 -5.70 -15.43
N LYS A 270 16.11 -5.99 -14.56
CA LYS A 270 16.94 -4.95 -13.94
C LYS A 270 17.80 -4.19 -14.95
N ASN A 271 18.27 -4.88 -15.98
CA ASN A 271 19.11 -4.34 -17.06
C ASN A 271 18.30 -3.76 -18.25
N ASP A 272 16.98 -3.63 -18.14
CA ASP A 272 16.18 -2.97 -19.17
C ASP A 272 16.60 -1.50 -19.30
N VAL A 273 16.80 -1.02 -20.52
CA VAL A 273 17.21 0.37 -20.84
C VAL A 273 16.16 1.11 -21.67
N GLY A 274 15.02 0.45 -21.92
CA GLY A 274 13.97 0.94 -22.81
C GLY A 274 14.30 0.73 -24.29
N GLY A 275 13.39 1.15 -25.16
CA GLY A 275 13.58 1.04 -26.60
C GLY A 275 14.22 2.28 -27.23
N GLU A 276 14.89 2.09 -28.37
CA GLU A 276 15.61 3.14 -29.07
C GLU A 276 14.67 4.07 -29.88
N LYS A 277 13.70 3.49 -30.60
CA LYS A 277 12.75 4.24 -31.46
C LYS A 277 11.33 4.17 -30.91
N LEU A 278 10.84 2.96 -30.64
CA LEU A 278 9.59 2.71 -29.93
C LEU A 278 9.89 2.51 -28.45
N LEU A 279 8.92 2.78 -27.57
CA LEU A 279 9.08 2.58 -26.12
C LEU A 279 10.28 3.32 -25.51
N GLN A 280 10.61 4.51 -26.03
CA GLN A 280 11.64 5.38 -25.45
C GLN A 280 11.26 5.74 -24.01
N LYS A 281 12.18 5.50 -23.07
CA LYS A 281 11.96 5.69 -21.63
C LYS A 281 10.79 4.86 -21.07
N LYS A 282 10.44 3.76 -21.73
CA LYS A 282 9.41 2.79 -21.30
C LYS A 282 10.01 1.41 -21.14
N TRP A 283 9.41 0.57 -20.30
CA TRP A 283 9.86 -0.81 -20.14
C TRP A 283 9.75 -1.59 -21.46
N THR A 284 10.75 -2.38 -21.81
CA THR A 284 10.67 -3.35 -22.91
C THR A 284 10.46 -4.78 -22.41
N THR A 285 10.62 -4.98 -21.10
CA THR A 285 10.57 -6.29 -20.44
C THR A 285 9.39 -6.44 -19.47
N PHE A 286 8.46 -5.49 -19.48
CA PHE A 286 7.24 -5.56 -18.67
C PHE A 286 6.33 -6.70 -19.13
N LEU A 287 6.07 -7.64 -18.24
CA LEU A 287 5.09 -8.72 -18.43
C LEU A 287 4.27 -8.85 -17.16
N LYS A 288 2.97 -9.16 -17.29
CA LYS A 288 2.08 -9.43 -16.15
C LYS A 288 1.28 -10.73 -16.36
N ALA A 289 0.94 -11.37 -15.27
CA ALA A 289 0.11 -12.57 -15.23
C ALA A 289 -0.87 -12.51 -14.04
N GLN A 290 -1.96 -13.26 -14.13
CA GLN A 290 -2.91 -13.43 -13.04
C GLN A 290 -2.31 -14.28 -11.91
N LEU A 291 -2.57 -13.89 -10.67
CA LEU A 291 -2.33 -14.71 -9.48
C LEU A 291 -3.64 -15.36 -9.06
N LEU A 292 -3.69 -16.68 -9.14
CA LEU A 292 -4.86 -17.48 -8.76
C LEU A 292 -4.68 -18.02 -7.35
N CYS A 293 -5.54 -17.59 -6.43
CA CYS A 293 -5.67 -18.19 -5.10
C CYS A 293 -7.07 -18.78 -4.99
N THR A 294 -7.17 -20.11 -5.00
CA THR A 294 -8.45 -20.82 -5.02
C THR A 294 -8.41 -21.99 -4.05
N GLN A 295 -9.57 -22.30 -3.46
CA GLN A 295 -9.77 -23.48 -2.64
C GLN A 295 -10.99 -24.25 -3.18
N PRO A 296 -10.91 -25.57 -3.37
CA PRO A 296 -12.05 -26.37 -3.81
C PRO A 296 -13.29 -26.13 -2.94
N GLY A 297 -14.44 -25.86 -3.58
CA GLY A 297 -15.70 -25.58 -2.89
C GLY A 297 -15.84 -24.16 -2.32
N GLN A 298 -14.88 -23.26 -2.58
CA GLN A 298 -14.95 -21.85 -2.19
C GLN A 298 -14.81 -20.93 -3.42
N LEU A 299 -15.26 -19.68 -3.27
CA LEU A 299 -15.03 -18.65 -4.28
C LEU A 299 -13.54 -18.28 -4.35
N PRO A 300 -13.00 -17.92 -5.53
CA PRO A 300 -11.61 -17.47 -5.67
C PRO A 300 -11.28 -16.25 -4.79
N PHE A 301 -10.10 -16.25 -4.19
CA PHE A 301 -9.54 -15.09 -3.49
C PHE A 301 -8.78 -14.23 -4.50
N ASN A 302 -9.50 -13.30 -5.12
CA ASN A 302 -9.03 -12.50 -6.24
C ASN A 302 -8.34 -11.18 -5.87
N VAL A 303 -8.33 -10.81 -4.58
CA VAL A 303 -7.80 -9.52 -4.10
C VAL A 303 -6.61 -9.73 -3.17
N ILE A 304 -5.41 -9.40 -3.67
CA ILE A 304 -4.17 -9.46 -2.92
C ILE A 304 -4.07 -8.32 -1.90
N ARG A 305 -3.60 -8.65 -0.70
CA ARG A 305 -3.43 -7.68 0.40
C ARG A 305 -1.98 -7.36 0.70
N HIS A 306 -1.10 -8.35 0.59
CA HIS A 306 0.34 -8.24 0.81
C HIS A 306 1.02 -9.36 0.02
N ALA A 307 2.31 -9.17 -0.32
CA ALA A 307 3.21 -10.27 -0.64
C ALA A 307 4.54 -10.10 0.10
N VAL A 308 5.15 -11.19 0.57
CA VAL A 308 6.44 -11.20 1.26
C VAL A 308 7.32 -12.32 0.69
N LEU A 309 8.61 -12.02 0.56
CA LEU A 309 9.60 -13.02 0.19
C LEU A 309 10.00 -13.80 1.44
N LEU A 310 9.78 -15.11 1.44
CA LEU A 310 10.41 -16.01 2.40
C LEU A 310 11.79 -16.40 1.84
N PRO A 311 12.89 -15.99 2.49
CA PRO A 311 14.21 -16.44 2.10
C PRO A 311 14.27 -17.97 2.13
N ALA A 312 14.94 -18.56 1.17
CA ALA A 312 15.17 -19.98 1.20
C ALA A 312 16.19 -20.33 2.28
N ASP A 313 15.78 -21.12 3.27
CA ASP A 313 16.73 -21.96 3.98
C ASP A 313 17.12 -23.08 3.00
N SER A 314 18.37 -23.04 2.55
CA SER A 314 18.94 -23.98 1.58
C SER A 314 18.50 -25.42 1.89
N PRO A 315 18.04 -26.21 0.89
CA PRO A 315 18.27 -26.07 -0.56
C PRO A 315 17.03 -25.64 -1.37
N THR A 316 16.01 -25.07 -0.74
CA THR A 316 14.76 -24.72 -1.45
C THR A 316 14.90 -23.46 -2.30
N ALA A 317 14.05 -23.29 -3.33
CA ALA A 317 13.93 -22.01 -4.02
C ALA A 317 13.24 -20.99 -3.09
N PRO A 318 13.49 -19.68 -3.24
CA PRO A 318 12.76 -18.67 -2.45
C PRO A 318 11.26 -18.76 -2.77
N HIS A 319 10.42 -18.64 -1.74
CA HIS A 319 8.97 -18.68 -1.86
C HIS A 319 8.37 -17.31 -1.60
N ILE A 320 7.26 -17.00 -2.27
CA ILE A 320 6.50 -15.78 -2.04
C ILE A 320 5.18 -16.17 -1.37
N TYR A 321 4.91 -15.54 -0.23
CA TYR A 321 3.66 -15.67 0.52
C TYR A 321 2.83 -14.40 0.38
#